data_AF-A0A0B2SIN8-F1
#
_entry.id   AF-A0A0B2SIN8-F1
#
_cell.length_a   1.000
_cell.length_b   1.000
_cell.length_c   1.000
_cell.angle_alpha   90.00
_cell.angle_beta   90.00
_cell.angle_gamma   90.00
#
_symmetry.space_group_name_H-M   'P 1'
#
loop_
_entity.id
_entity.type
_entity.pdbx_description
1 polymer ?
#
loop_
_entity_poly.entity_id
_entity_poly.type
_entity_poly.pdbx_seq_one_letter_code
_entity_poly.pdbx_strand_id
1 'polypeptide(L)'
;MGNYISCTLAPPLMKNTRAKRVIFPTGEVKQYKEQVINAAELMLECPTHFLTNSKSLHIGRRFSPLGADEELECGNVYIFFPMRRLNSMVTAPTWPQSEYLVEKI
;
A
#
# COMPACT_ATOMS: atom_id res chain seq x y z
N MET A 1 -13.06 40.15 -3.63
CA MET A 1 -13.07 39.06 -4.64
C MET A 1 -11.63 38.80 -5.06
N GLY A 2 -11.00 37.65 -4.86
CA GLY A 2 -11.33 36.40 -4.19
C GLY A 2 -10.00 35.80 -3.70
N ASN A 3 -10.01 35.17 -2.53
CA ASN A 3 -8.82 34.60 -1.93
C ASN A 3 -8.54 33.25 -2.62
N TYR A 4 -7.37 33.08 -3.23
CA TYR A 4 -6.91 31.78 -3.71
C TYR A 4 -6.58 30.93 -2.49
N ILE A 5 -7.59 30.22 -1.97
CA ILE A 5 -7.40 29.10 -1.07
C ILE A 5 -6.88 27.95 -1.95
N SER A 6 -5.61 28.06 -2.31
CA SER A 6 -4.84 26.97 -2.87
C SER A 6 -4.94 25.80 -1.91
N CYS A 7 -5.15 24.60 -2.45
CA CYS A 7 -5.21 23.35 -1.70
C CYS A 7 -3.97 23.22 -0.82
N THR A 8 -4.06 23.71 0.41
CA THR A 8 -3.16 23.28 1.46
C THR A 8 -3.64 21.87 1.74
N LEU A 9 -3.09 20.90 0.99
CA LEU A 9 -2.94 19.56 1.53
C LEU A 9 -2.21 19.80 2.84
N ALA A 10 -2.96 19.90 3.93
CA ALA A 10 -2.41 19.70 5.24
C ALA A 10 -1.61 18.41 5.08
N PRO A 11 -0.27 18.42 5.26
CA PRO A 11 0.44 17.16 5.33
C PRO A 11 -0.35 16.37 6.36
N PRO A 12 -0.90 15.17 6.02
CA PRO A 12 -1.58 14.39 7.02
C PRO A 12 -0.63 14.37 8.19
N LEU A 13 -1.13 14.75 9.37
CA LEU A 13 -0.41 14.87 10.62
C LEU A 13 0.25 13.52 10.93
N MET A 14 1.30 13.18 10.19
CA MET A 14 2.03 11.93 10.27
C MET A 14 3.22 12.25 11.16
N LYS A 15 2.91 12.70 12.39
CA LYS A 15 3.81 12.67 13.55
C LYS A 15 4.07 11.22 13.99
N ASN A 16 4.16 10.30 13.03
CA ASN A 16 4.29 8.88 13.30
C ASN A 16 5.16 8.24 12.23
N THR A 17 6.35 8.78 12.07
CA THR A 17 7.42 8.23 11.23
C THR A 17 7.85 6.84 11.68
N ARG A 18 7.39 6.37 12.86
CA ARG A 18 7.72 5.05 13.40
C ARG A 18 6.61 4.00 13.26
N ALA A 19 5.41 4.33 12.77
CA ALA A 19 4.38 3.31 12.58
C ALA A 19 4.67 2.39 11.39
N LYS A 20 4.49 1.09 11.62
CA LYS A 20 4.29 0.07 10.59
C LYS A 20 2.83 0.16 10.14
N ARG A 21 2.58 0.30 8.84
CA ARG A 21 1.22 0.42 8.27
C ARG A 21 0.90 -0.79 7.42
N VAL A 22 -0.28 -1.38 7.59
CA VAL A 22 -0.72 -2.55 6.83
C VAL A 22 -2.08 -2.26 6.21
N ILE A 23 -2.16 -2.41 4.88
CA ILE A 23 -3.40 -2.31 4.11
C ILE A 23 -3.96 -3.72 3.94
N PHE A 24 -5.13 -3.97 4.53
CA PHE A 24 -5.81 -5.26 4.52
C PHE A 24 -6.60 -5.46 3.21
N PRO A 25 -6.90 -6.73 2.84
CA PRO A 25 -7.72 -7.03 1.66
C PRO A 25 -9.11 -6.37 1.69
N THR A 26 -9.64 -6.09 2.89
CA THR A 26 -10.91 -5.39 3.10
C THR A 26 -10.85 -3.89 2.77
N GLY A 27 -9.66 -3.34 2.54
CA GLY A 27 -9.40 -1.91 2.37
C GLY A 27 -9.12 -1.17 3.67
N GLU A 28 -9.19 -1.85 4.82
CA GLU A 28 -8.83 -1.27 6.11
C GLU A 28 -7.31 -1.03 6.22
N VAL A 29 -6.92 0.04 6.93
CA VAL A 29 -5.52 0.35 7.20
C VAL A 29 -5.25 0.30 8.70
N LYS A 30 -4.46 -0.68 9.14
CA LYS A 30 -4.04 -0.80 10.56
C LYS A 30 -2.63 -0.21 10.76
N GLN A 31 -2.42 0.40 11.93
CA GLN A 31 -1.15 1.00 12.34
C GLN A 31 -0.60 0.31 13.59
N TYR A 32 0.69 -0.05 13.55
CA TYR A 32 1.40 -0.67 14.66
C TYR A 32 2.61 0.19 15.02
N LYS A 33 2.58 0.86 16.17
CA LYS A 33 3.54 1.93 16.53
C LYS A 33 4.73 1.43 17.36
N GLU A 34 4.51 0.40 18.18
CA GLU A 34 5.47 -0.06 19.19
C GLU A 34 5.61 -1.60 19.23
N GLN A 35 4.75 -2.32 18.51
CA GLN A 35 4.75 -3.78 18.52
C GLN A 35 5.75 -4.33 17.49
N VAL A 36 6.58 -5.27 17.95
CA VAL A 36 7.27 -6.22 17.08
C VAL A 36 6.20 -7.13 16.50
N ILE A 37 6.07 -7.13 15.18
CA ILE A 37 5.06 -7.90 14.46
C ILE A 37 5.75 -8.59 13.30
N ASN A 38 5.60 -9.91 13.29
CA ASN A 38 6.06 -10.74 12.21
C ASN A 38 5.00 -10.83 11.11
N ALA A 39 5.43 -10.99 9.87
CA ALA A 39 4.52 -11.22 8.75
C ALA A 39 3.62 -12.44 8.98
N ALA A 40 4.11 -13.50 9.64
CA ALA A 40 3.30 -14.68 9.99
C ALA A 40 2.01 -14.32 10.75
N GLU A 41 2.08 -13.41 11.72
CA GLU A 41 0.91 -13.03 12.54
C GLU A 41 -0.20 -12.44 11.66
N LEU A 42 0.18 -11.59 10.70
CA LEU A 42 -0.74 -10.97 9.75
C LEU A 42 -1.21 -11.99 8.69
N MET A 43 -0.33 -12.89 8.27
CA MET A 43 -0.66 -13.96 7.31
C MET A 43 -1.63 -14.99 7.90
N LEU A 44 -1.61 -15.23 9.22
CA LEU A 44 -2.63 -16.06 9.88
C LEU A 44 -4.01 -15.40 9.86
N GLU A 45 -4.09 -14.06 9.96
CA GLU A 45 -5.35 -13.33 9.81
C GLU A 45 -5.85 -13.38 8.35
N CYS A 46 -4.94 -13.42 7.36
CA CYS A 46 -5.25 -13.39 5.93
C CYS A 46 -4.52 -14.52 5.14
N PRO A 47 -4.87 -15.81 5.33
CA PRO A 47 -4.07 -16.94 4.85
C PRO A 47 -4.03 -17.14 3.34
N THR A 48 -4.99 -16.56 2.60
CA THR A 48 -5.05 -16.63 1.12
C THR A 48 -4.29 -15.49 0.44
N HIS A 49 -3.61 -14.64 1.21
CA HIS A 49 -2.91 -13.46 0.75
C HIS A 49 -1.44 -13.50 1.19
N PHE A 50 -0.59 -12.84 0.41
CA PHE A 50 0.79 -12.58 0.78
C PHE A 50 0.98 -11.09 1.05
N LEU A 51 1.95 -10.76 1.90
CA LEU A 51 2.27 -9.39 2.29
C LEU A 51 3.45 -8.87 1.48
N THR A 52 3.43 -7.60 1.08
CA THR A 52 4.53 -6.97 0.33
C THR A 52 4.78 -5.57 0.84
N ASN A 53 6.06 -5.16 0.90
CA ASN A 53 6.42 -3.78 1.20
C ASN A 53 6.13 -2.89 -0.03
N SER A 54 5.42 -1.80 0.16
CA SER A 54 5.16 -0.81 -0.91
C SER A 54 6.44 -0.32 -1.60
N LYS A 55 7.56 -0.25 -0.89
CA LYS A 55 8.86 0.14 -1.46
C LYS A 55 9.42 -0.87 -2.46
N SER A 56 8.99 -2.12 -2.47
CA SER A 56 9.44 -3.13 -3.46
C SER A 56 8.55 -3.16 -4.70
N LEU A 57 7.38 -2.52 -4.66
CA LEU A 57 6.44 -2.46 -5.79
C LEU A 57 6.93 -1.49 -6.87
N HIS A 58 7.55 -2.03 -7.91
CA HIS A 58 8.01 -1.26 -9.07
C HIS A 58 7.41 -1.84 -10.34
N ILE A 59 6.91 -0.98 -11.22
CA ILE A 59 6.39 -1.37 -12.53
C ILE A 59 7.47 -2.14 -13.29
N GLY A 60 7.08 -3.26 -13.91
CA GLY A 60 8.00 -4.13 -14.64
C GLY A 60 8.80 -5.10 -13.77
N ARG A 61 8.62 -5.07 -12.44
CA ARG A 61 9.20 -6.06 -11.52
C ARG A 61 8.14 -7.01 -10.99
N ARG A 62 8.54 -8.24 -10.65
CA ARG A 62 7.68 -9.19 -9.94
C ARG A 62 7.45 -8.73 -8.51
N PHE A 63 6.36 -9.19 -7.92
CA PHE A 63 6.12 -8.99 -6.49
C PHE A 63 7.26 -9.61 -5.67
N SER A 64 7.67 -8.90 -4.62
CA SER A 64 8.64 -9.38 -3.63
C SER A 64 7.91 -9.58 -2.30
N PRO A 65 7.29 -10.75 -2.09
CA PRO A 65 6.57 -11.06 -0.86
C PRO A 65 7.53 -11.08 0.33
N LEU A 66 7.05 -10.69 1.51
CA LEU A 66 7.77 -10.93 2.76
C LEU A 66 7.70 -12.42 3.12
N GLY A 67 8.79 -12.97 3.62
CA GLY A 67 8.83 -14.24 4.34
C GLY A 67 8.00 -14.18 5.61
N ALA A 68 7.41 -15.31 6.00
CA ALA A 68 6.55 -15.39 7.19
C ALA A 68 7.32 -15.17 8.50
N ASP A 69 8.64 -15.27 8.47
CA ASP A 69 9.57 -15.04 9.58
C ASP A 69 10.14 -13.60 9.60
N GLU A 70 9.85 -12.79 8.58
CA GLU A 70 10.31 -11.39 8.50
C GLU A 70 9.49 -10.44 9.38
N GLU A 71 10.18 -9.67 10.23
CA GLU A 71 9.55 -8.61 11.02
C GLU A 71 9.24 -7.37 10.15
N LEU A 72 8.08 -6.76 10.37
CA LEU A 72 7.75 -5.47 9.77
C LEU A 72 8.64 -4.36 10.34
N GLU A 73 9.16 -3.51 9.47
CA GLU A 73 9.99 -2.37 9.83
C GLU A 73 9.15 -1.10 9.99
N CYS A 74 9.54 -0.27 10.95
CA CYS A 74 8.92 1.01 11.23
C CYS A 74 9.01 1.98 10.03
N GLY A 75 7.94 2.76 9.81
CA GLY A 75 7.89 3.76 8.75
C GLY A 75 7.57 3.21 7.36
N ASN A 76 7.50 1.88 7.20
CA ASN A 76 7.09 1.23 5.96
C ASN A 76 5.57 1.02 5.89
N VAL A 77 5.08 0.91 4.65
CA VAL A 77 3.70 0.53 4.35
C VAL A 77 3.72 -0.84 3.66
N TYR A 78 2.92 -1.75 4.17
CA TYR A 78 2.76 -3.11 3.69
C TYR A 78 1.34 -3.33 3.16
N ILE A 79 1.22 -4.14 2.12
CA ILE A 79 -0.03 -4.34 1.38
C ILE A 79 -0.23 -5.83 1.17
N PHE A 80 -1.45 -6.31 1.42
CA PHE A 80 -1.83 -7.67 1.08
C PHE A 80 -2.23 -7.81 -0.39
N PHE A 81 -1.74 -8.87 -1.03
CA PHE A 81 -2.14 -9.27 -2.37
C PHE A 81 -2.62 -10.73 -2.38
N PRO A 82 -3.62 -11.09 -3.20
CA PRO A 82 -4.07 -12.47 -3.31
C PRO A 82 -2.96 -13.38 -3.83
N MET A 83 -2.84 -14.61 -3.31
CA MET A 83 -1.77 -15.56 -3.65
C MET A 83 -1.66 -15.85 -5.16
N ARG A 84 -2.78 -15.79 -5.90
CA ARG A 84 -2.79 -15.90 -7.38
C ARG A 84 -1.89 -14.89 -8.11
N ARG A 85 -1.48 -13.80 -7.45
CA ARG A 85 -0.60 -12.76 -8.00
C ARG A 85 0.86 -12.88 -7.59
N LEU A 86 1.25 -13.88 -6.79
CA LEU A 86 2.59 -13.99 -6.20
C LEU A 86 3.71 -13.92 -7.26
N ASN A 87 3.52 -14.61 -8.39
CA ASN A 87 4.50 -14.67 -9.48
C ASN A 87 4.21 -13.66 -10.61
N SER A 88 3.20 -12.79 -10.43
CA SER A 88 2.84 -11.78 -11.42
C SER A 88 3.82 -10.60 -11.39
N MET A 89 3.78 -9.81 -12.46
CA MET A 89 4.51 -8.56 -12.57
C MET A 89 3.63 -7.39 -12.16
N VAL A 90 4.22 -6.38 -11.52
CA VAL A 90 3.54 -5.10 -11.26
C VAL A 90 3.42 -4.36 -12.59
N THR A 91 2.19 -4.06 -12.99
CA THR A 91 1.88 -3.33 -14.22
C THR A 91 1.28 -1.98 -13.87
N ALA A 92 1.48 -0.99 -14.74
CA ALA A 92 0.71 0.26 -14.67
C ALA A 92 -0.77 -0.03 -14.92
N PRO A 93 -1.69 0.75 -14.32
CA PRO A 93 -3.09 0.69 -14.72
C PRO A 93 -3.20 1.08 -16.19
N THR A 94 -3.83 0.22 -16.99
CA THR A 94 -4.16 0.49 -18.38
C THR A 94 -5.40 1.37 -18.42
N TRP A 95 -5.25 2.67 -18.15
CA TRP A 95 -6.32 3.61 -18.43
C TRP A 95 -6.42 3.80 -19.94
N PRO A 96 -7.60 3.58 -20.57
CA PRO A 96 -7.78 3.94 -21.98
C PRO A 96 -7.64 5.47 -22.10
N GLN A 97 -6.64 5.92 -22.87
CA GLN A 97 -6.38 7.35 -23.10
C GLN A 97 -7.53 8.08 -23.84
N SER A 98 -8.59 7.38 -24.26
CA SER A 98 -9.68 7.91 -25.10
C SER A 98 -10.89 8.47 -24.34
N GLU A 99 -10.97 8.41 -23.01
CA GLU A 99 -12.14 8.90 -22.23
C GLU A 99 -11.93 10.26 -21.54
N TYR A 100 -10.89 11.02 -21.92
CA TYR A 100 -10.62 12.35 -21.35
C TYR A 100 -11.06 13.55 -22.22
N LEU A 101 -11.94 13.36 -23.20
CA LEU A 101 -12.41 14.45 -24.08
C LEU A 101 -13.92 14.74 -24.08
N VAL A 102 -14.72 14.15 -23.18
CA VAL A 102 -16.19 14.39 -23.21
C VAL A 102 -16.80 15.04 -21.96
N GLU A 103 -16.04 15.35 -20.90
CA GLU A 103 -16.59 16.05 -19.72
C GLU A 103 -16.02 17.47 -19.49
N LYS A 104 -15.59 18.15 -20.57
CA LYS A 104 -15.18 19.57 -20.49
C LYS A 104 -15.67 20.45 -21.64
N ILE A 105 -16.94 20.29 -22.05
CA ILE A 105 -17.66 21.33 -22.81
C ILE A 105 -19.02 21.54 -22.17
#